data_AF-A0AAP5JWE8-F1
#
_entry.id   AF-A0AAP5JWE8-F1
#
_cell.length_a   1.000
_cell.length_b   1.000
_cell.length_c   1.000
_cell.angle_alpha   90.00
_cell.angle_beta   90.00
_cell.angle_gamma   90.00
#
_symmetry.space_group_name_H-M   'P 1'
#
loop_
_entity.id
_entity.type
_entity.pdbx_description
1 polymer ?
#
loop_
_entity_poly.entity_id
_entity_poly.type
_entity_poly.pdbx_seq_one_letter_code
_entity_poly.pdbx_strand_id
1 'polypeptide(L)'
;MMDKWLEPAIENRVEYVVSTYEKEFEEEYEKFLKIIINLKAQTNEGDRYLLVELEDLYIKQSMLACSFAYKFGLDDGMELMR
;
A
#
# COMPACT_ATOMS: atom_id res chain seq x y z
N MET A 1 12.71 -25.11 -18.67
CA MET A 1 13.72 -24.02 -18.76
C MET A 1 13.03 -22.67 -18.97
N MET A 2 11.98 -22.58 -19.78
CA MET A 2 11.12 -21.40 -19.92
C MET A 2 10.48 -20.96 -18.58
N ASP A 3 10.06 -21.92 -17.76
CA ASP A 3 9.41 -21.65 -16.46
C ASP A 3 10.31 -20.87 -15.48
N LYS A 4 11.62 -21.14 -15.49
CA LYS A 4 12.61 -20.46 -14.64
C LYS A 4 12.89 -19.01 -15.05
N TRP A 5 12.53 -18.59 -16.27
CA TRP A 5 12.67 -17.22 -16.74
C TRP A 5 11.36 -16.42 -16.61
N LEU A 6 10.23 -17.12 -16.50
CA LEU A 6 8.89 -16.56 -16.34
C LEU A 6 8.62 -16.14 -14.90
N GLU A 7 9.04 -16.92 -13.91
CA GLU A 7 8.97 -16.55 -12.49
C GLU A 7 9.61 -15.17 -12.22
N PRO A 8 10.86 -14.89 -12.65
CA PRO A 8 11.46 -13.55 -12.52
C PRO A 8 10.68 -12.44 -13.23
N ALA A 9 10.04 -12.72 -14.37
CA ALA A 9 9.29 -11.69 -15.11
C ALA A 9 7.98 -11.31 -14.40
N ILE A 10 7.29 -12.29 -13.81
CA ILE A 10 6.10 -12.08 -12.99
C ILE A 10 6.46 -11.36 -11.70
N GLU A 11 7.52 -11.80 -11.02
CA GLU A 11 8.03 -11.13 -9.80
C GLU A 11 8.37 -9.67 -10.07
N ASN A 12 9.12 -9.38 -11.14
CA ASN A 12 9.43 -8.01 -11.55
C ASN A 12 8.17 -7.18 -11.86
N ARG A 13 7.14 -7.79 -12.47
CA ARG A 13 5.88 -7.09 -12.79
C ARG A 13 5.10 -6.76 -11.51
N VAL A 14 5.01 -7.72 -10.58
CA VAL A 14 4.39 -7.53 -9.27
C VAL A 14 5.11 -6.44 -8.48
N GLU A 15 6.45 -6.50 -8.39
CA GLU A 15 7.26 -5.47 -7.71
C GLU A 15 7.07 -4.09 -8.33
N TYR A 16 7.01 -4.00 -9.67
CA TYR A 16 6.76 -2.74 -10.35
C TYR A 16 5.38 -2.15 -10.02
N VAL A 17 4.32 -2.97 -10.04
CA VAL A 17 2.96 -2.49 -9.77
C VAL A 17 2.80 -2.10 -8.29
N VAL A 18 3.34 -2.90 -7.37
CA VAL A 18 3.33 -2.59 -5.92
C VAL A 18 4.12 -1.30 -5.63
N SER A 19 5.36 -1.18 -6.12
CA SER A 19 6.19 0.01 -5.88
C SER A 19 5.62 1.29 -6.52
N THR A 20 4.92 1.17 -7.65
CA THR A 20 4.21 2.30 -8.26
C THR A 20 3.04 2.74 -7.36
N TYR A 21 2.25 1.80 -6.85
CA TYR A 21 1.18 2.09 -5.90
C TYR A 21 1.73 2.68 -4.59
N GLU A 22 2.80 2.12 -4.03
CA GLU A 22 3.42 2.64 -2.80
C GLU A 22 3.87 4.10 -2.98
N LYS A 23 4.50 4.44 -4.13
CA LYS A 23 4.88 5.81 -4.44
C LYS A 23 3.70 6.76 -4.62
N GLU A 24 2.65 6.32 -5.29
CA GLU A 24 1.44 7.12 -5.49
C GLU A 24 0.71 7.39 -4.17
N PHE A 25 0.85 6.52 -3.17
CA PHE A 25 0.24 6.69 -1.86
C PHE A 25 1.17 7.33 -0.81
N GLU A 26 2.48 7.41 -1.08
CA GLU A 26 3.48 7.94 -0.14
C GLU A 26 3.21 9.41 0.22
N GLU A 27 2.94 10.25 -0.78
CA GLU A 27 2.70 11.68 -0.56
C GLU A 27 1.42 11.93 0.27
N GLU A 28 0.34 11.23 -0.05
CA GLU A 28 -0.93 11.25 0.68
C GLU A 28 -0.77 10.73 2.11
N TYR A 29 0.00 9.66 2.30
CA TYR A 29 0.27 9.11 3.62
C TYR A 29 1.11 10.07 4.48
N GLU A 30 2.12 10.73 3.91
CA GLU A 30 2.89 11.75 4.62
C GLU A 30 2.02 12.94 5.05
N LYS A 31 1.11 13.39 4.17
CA LYS A 31 0.13 14.45 4.49
C LYS A 31 -0.78 13.99 5.63
N PHE A 32 -1.28 12.76 5.57
CA PHE A 32 -2.11 12.16 6.61
C PHE A 32 -1.38 12.12 7.95
N LEU A 33 -0.14 11.61 7.99
CA LEU A 33 0.68 11.53 9.20
C LEU A 33 0.92 12.90 9.81
N LYS A 34 1.26 13.92 9.01
CA LYS A 34 1.42 15.30 9.49
C LYS A 34 0.15 15.83 10.16
N ILE A 35 -1.01 15.57 9.57
CA ILE A 35 -2.31 15.96 10.14
C ILE A 35 -2.57 15.22 11.45
N ILE A 36 -2.44 13.89 11.47
CA ILE A 36 -2.70 13.07 12.67
C ILE A 36 -1.77 13.42 13.82
N ILE A 37 -0.47 13.62 13.57
CA ILE A 37 0.49 14.04 14.59
C ILE A 37 0.10 15.39 15.20
N ASN A 38 -0.24 16.37 14.35
CA ASN A 38 -0.67 17.69 14.81
C ASN A 38 -1.96 17.62 15.64
N LEU A 39 -2.94 16.81 15.22
CA LEU A 39 -4.17 16.60 15.96
C LEU A 39 -3.90 15.93 17.31
N LYS A 40 -3.15 14.82 17.33
CA LYS A 40 -2.81 14.10 18.58
C LYS A 40 -2.08 14.99 19.59
N ALA A 41 -1.26 15.94 19.13
CA ALA A 41 -0.55 16.88 19.99
C ALA A 41 -1.48 17.90 20.69
N GLN A 42 -2.62 18.21 20.09
CA GLN A 42 -3.56 19.25 20.57
C GLN A 42 -4.81 18.67 21.24
N THR A 43 -5.01 17.36 21.16
CA THR A 43 -6.23 16.70 21.62
C THR A 43 -6.07 16.15 23.04
N ASN A 44 -7.13 16.20 23.83
CA ASN A 44 -7.21 15.57 25.14
C ASN A 44 -7.04 14.03 25.05
N GLU A 45 -6.75 13.40 26.19
CA GLU A 45 -6.45 11.96 26.25
C GLU A 45 -7.64 11.08 25.84
N GLY A 46 -8.87 11.54 26.08
CA GLY A 46 -10.11 10.85 25.75
C GLY A 46 -10.43 10.80 24.26
N ASP A 47 -10.01 11.79 23.47
CA ASP A 47 -10.24 11.79 22.01
C ASP A 47 -9.00 11.29 21.24
N ARG A 48 -7.84 11.19 21.91
CA ARG A 48 -6.60 10.67 21.32
C ARG A 48 -6.71 9.21 20.87
N TYR A 49 -7.53 8.37 21.53
CA TYR A 49 -7.73 6.99 21.08
C TYR A 49 -8.43 6.92 19.72
N LEU A 50 -9.40 7.81 19.45
CA LEU A 50 -10.09 7.87 18.15
C LEU A 50 -9.12 8.23 17.02
N LEU A 51 -8.14 9.09 17.29
CA LEU A 51 -7.09 9.44 16.33
C LEU A 51 -6.12 8.28 16.07
N VAL A 52 -5.88 7.42 17.06
CA VAL A 52 -5.11 6.18 16.88
C VAL A 52 -5.91 5.18 16.05
N GLU A 53 -7.21 5.01 16.34
CA GLU A 53 -8.08 4.13 15.57
C GLU A 53 -8.22 4.58 14.11
N LEU A 54 -8.29 5.90 13.88
CA LEU A 54 -8.32 6.48 12.53
C LEU A 54 -7.02 6.22 11.75
N GLU A 55 -5.86 6.32 12.40
CA GLU A 55 -4.56 5.96 11.83
C GLU A 55 -4.50 4.48 11.45
N ASP A 56 -4.94 3.60 12.35
CA ASP A 56 -5.01 2.16 12.10
C ASP A 56 -5.92 1.81 10.91
N LEU A 57 -7.08 2.45 10.81
CA LEU A 57 -8.00 2.25 9.69
C LEU A 57 -7.39 2.69 8.36
N TYR A 58 -6.68 3.82 8.35
CA TYR A 58 -6.00 4.30 7.15
C TYR A 58 -4.90 3.33 6.72
N ILE A 59 -4.06 2.87 7.65
CA ILE A 59 -3.00 1.88 7.37
C ILE A 59 -3.61 0.58 6.80
N LYS A 60 -4.68 0.05 7.41
CA LYS A 60 -5.36 -1.16 6.92
C LYS A 60 -5.91 -0.98 5.51
N GLN A 61 -6.50 0.18 5.21
CA GLN A 61 -7.00 0.49 3.87
C GLN A 61 -5.85 0.54 2.85
N SER A 62 -4.72 1.15 3.20
CA SER A 62 -3.53 1.20 2.34
C SER A 62 -2.93 -0.18 2.10
N MET A 63 -2.88 -1.05 3.12
CA MET A 63 -2.46 -2.45 2.95
C MET A 63 -3.40 -3.24 2.03
N LEU A 64 -4.71 -2.99 2.13
CA LEU A 64 -5.70 -3.54 1.21
C LEU A 64 -5.45 -3.09 -0.24
N ALA A 65 -5.14 -1.81 -0.47
CA ALA A 65 -4.78 -1.31 -1.79
C ALA A 65 -3.52 -2.01 -2.34
N CYS A 66 -2.48 -2.19 -1.51
CA CYS A 66 -1.28 -2.94 -1.90
C CYS A 66 -1.60 -4.41 -2.25
N SER A 67 -2.53 -5.05 -1.53
CA SER A 67 -2.96 -6.41 -1.83
C SER A 67 -3.68 -6.52 -3.19
N PHE A 68 -4.44 -5.48 -3.58
CA PHE A 68 -5.01 -5.40 -4.93
C PHE A 68 -3.94 -5.16 -5.99
N ALA A 69 -3.00 -4.26 -5.74
CA ALA A 69 -1.87 -3.99 -6.63
C ALA A 69 -1.05 -5.27 -6.90
N TYR A 70 -0.77 -6.06 -5.86
CA TYR A 70 -0.14 -7.36 -5.98
C TYR A 70 -0.94 -8.32 -6.87
N LYS A 71 -2.25 -8.43 -6.63
CA LYS A 71 -3.13 -9.30 -7.42
C LYS A 71 -3.18 -8.87 -8.89
N PHE A 72 -3.28 -7.57 -9.18
CA PHE A 72 -3.25 -7.04 -10.54
C PHE A 72 -1.90 -7.32 -11.22
N GLY A 73 -0.79 -7.12 -10.52
CA GLY A 73 0.55 -7.46 -11.05
C GLY A 73 0.69 -8.94 -11.37
N LEU A 74 0.09 -9.81 -10.55
CA LEU A 74 0.05 -11.25 -10.78
C LEU A 74 -0.82 -11.61 -11.99
N ASP A 75 -2.04 -11.07 -12.07
CA ASP A 75 -2.97 -11.31 -13.17
C ASP A 75 -2.36 -10.82 -14.52
N ASP A 76 -1.77 -9.62 -14.54
CA ASP A 76 -1.01 -9.08 -15.69
C ASP A 76 0.16 -10.00 -16.08
N GLY A 77 0.93 -10.45 -15.09
CA GLY A 77 2.06 -11.37 -15.30
C GLY A 77 1.63 -12.72 -15.87
N MET A 78 0.47 -13.22 -15.44
CA MET A 78 -0.14 -14.45 -15.94
C MET A 78 -0.67 -14.31 -17.38
N GLU A 79 -1.19 -13.14 -17.75
CA GLU A 79 -1.63 -12.86 -19.13
C GLU A 79 -0.46 -12.82 -20.11
N LEU A 80 0.70 -12.32 -19.71
CA LEU A 80 1.93 -12.35 -20.52
C LEU A 80 2.42 -13.78 -20.85
N MET A 81 1.89 -14.79 -20.14
CA MET A 81 2.22 -16.20 -20.35
C MET A 81 1.22 -16.96 -21.25
N ARG A 82 0.16 -16.31 -21.72
CA ARG A 82 -0.82 -16.86 -22.66
C ARG A 82 -0.47 -16.50 -24.09
#